data_AF-A0A956DZ96-F1
#
_entry.id   AF-A0A956DZ96-F1
#
_cell.length_a   1.000
_cell.length_b   1.000
_cell.length_c   1.000
_cell.angle_alpha   90.00
_cell.angle_beta   90.00
_cell.angle_gamma   90.00
#
_symmetry.space_group_name_H-M   'P 1'
#
loop_
_entity.id
_entity.type
_entity.pdbx_description
1 polymer ?
#
loop_
_entity_poly.entity_id
_entity_poly.type
_entity_poly.pdbx_seq_one_letter_code
_entity_poly.pdbx_strand_id
1 'polypeptide(L)'
;YFRLAGTPRRFSDLDEWIRHRLRAVQLKQWKRGKTIYAELIRRGLSPQQARRVARNATRWWRNSGMLLNLALPNSLFDKQGVPRLAT
;
A
#
# COMPACT_ATOMS: atom_id res chain seq x y z
N TYR A 1 13.31 -5.09 22.10
CA TYR A 1 14.54 -4.47 21.58
C TYR A 1 14.35 -2.99 21.22
N PHE A 2 13.40 -2.59 20.34
CA PHE A 2 13.21 -1.18 19.94
C PHE A 2 12.31 -0.31 20.86
N ARG A 3 11.69 -0.88 21.90
CA ARG A 3 10.77 -0.19 22.82
C ARG A 3 11.41 0.92 23.67
N LEU A 4 12.75 0.92 23.81
CA LEU A 4 13.51 1.87 24.64
C LEU A 4 13.88 3.17 23.92
N ALA A 5 13.69 3.25 22.60
CA ALA A 5 13.92 4.49 21.86
C ALA A 5 12.71 5.41 22.05
N GLY A 6 12.84 6.45 22.87
CA GLY A 6 11.80 7.45 23.18
C GLY A 6 11.42 8.38 22.01
N THR A 7 11.32 7.86 20.79
CA THR A 7 10.98 8.63 19.58
C THR A 7 9.81 7.96 18.84
N PRO A 8 8.56 8.08 19.33
CA PRO A 8 7.39 7.50 18.67
C PRO A 8 7.21 8.00 17.23
N ARG A 9 7.62 9.25 16.95
CA ARG A 9 7.59 9.83 15.59
C ARG A 9 8.44 9.05 14.58
N ARG A 10 9.68 8.67 14.93
CA ARG A 10 10.55 7.93 14.00
C ARG A 10 10.01 6.54 13.66
N PHE A 11 9.34 5.89 14.61
CA PHE A 11 8.69 4.60 14.35
C PHE A 11 7.45 4.73 13.48
N SER A 12 6.69 5.82 13.62
CA SER A 12 5.57 6.12 12.72
C SER A 12 6.03 6.36 11.28
N ASP A 13 7.09 7.14 11.09
CA ASP A 13 7.65 7.41 9.75
C ASP A 13 8.16 6.11 9.10
N LEU A 14 8.80 5.25 9.89
CA LEU A 14 9.27 3.95 9.44
C LEU A 14 8.10 3.01 9.09
N ASP A 15 7.06 2.97 9.92
CA ASP A 15 5.85 2.19 9.69
C ASP A 15 5.13 2.64 8.41
N GLU A 16 5.03 3.95 8.17
CA GLU A 16 4.52 4.50 6.93
C GLU A 16 5.36 4.08 5.72
N TRP A 17 6.68 4.18 5.82
CA TRP A 17 7.60 3.76 4.76
C TRP A 17 7.49 2.27 4.43
N ILE A 18 7.41 1.41 5.46
CA ILE A 18 7.23 -0.03 5.30
C ILE A 18 5.90 -0.32 4.59
N ARG A 19 4.79 0.29 5.02
CA ARG A 19 3.48 0.09 4.39
C ARG A 19 3.46 0.60 2.95
N HIS A 20 4.10 1.73 2.68
CA HIS A 20 4.24 2.24 1.31
C HIS A 20 5.00 1.24 0.42
N ARG A 21 6.09 0.67 0.93
CA ARG A 21 6.88 -0.33 0.20
C ARG A 21 6.11 -1.63 -0.03
N LEU A 22 5.32 -2.10 0.94
CA LEU A 22 4.45 -3.26 0.78
C LEU A 22 3.43 -3.06 -0.34
N ARG A 23 2.80 -1.87 -0.42
CA ARG A 23 1.89 -1.54 -1.53
C ARG A 23 2.60 -1.56 -2.88
N ALA A 24 3.82 -1.04 -2.95
CA ALA A 24 4.62 -1.07 -4.18
C ALA A 24 4.97 -2.51 -4.60
N VAL A 25 5.28 -3.39 -3.64
CA VAL A 25 5.51 -4.82 -3.91
C VAL A 25 4.23 -5.50 -4.40
N GLN A 26 3.07 -5.22 -3.80
CA GLN A 26 1.79 -5.76 -4.24
C GLN A 26 1.47 -5.35 -5.69
N LEU A 27 1.67 -4.07 -6.03
CA LEU A 27 1.56 -3.59 -7.41
C LEU A 27 2.51 -4.32 -8.36
N LYS A 28 3.76 -4.54 -7.93
CA LYS A 28 4.77 -5.25 -8.71
C LYS A 28 4.38 -6.73 -8.92
N GLN A 29 3.75 -7.37 -7.93
CA GLN A 29 3.25 -8.74 -8.05
C GLN A 29 2.14 -8.85 -9.10
N TRP A 30 1.25 -7.85 -9.17
CA TRP A 30 0.17 -7.87 -10.17
C TRP A 30 0.68 -7.76 -11.62
N LYS A 31 1.87 -7.16 -11.84
CA LYS A 31 2.65 -7.03 -13.10
C LYS A 31 1.93 -6.40 -14.30
N ARG A 32 0.69 -6.79 -14.59
CA ARG A 32 -0.11 -6.41 -15.76
C ARG A 32 -1.20 -5.42 -15.36
N GLY A 33 -1.34 -4.33 -16.12
CA GLY A 33 -2.37 -3.31 -15.89
C GLY A 33 -3.81 -3.87 -15.86
N LYS A 34 -4.10 -4.92 -16.65
CA LYS A 34 -5.40 -5.60 -16.63
C LYS A 34 -5.68 -6.27 -15.28
N THR A 35 -4.69 -6.95 -14.71
CA THR A 35 -4.79 -7.59 -13.38
C THR A 35 -4.96 -6.54 -12.29
N ILE A 36 -4.20 -5.44 -12.37
CA ILE A 36 -4.32 -4.31 -11.45
C ILE A 36 -5.74 -3.73 -11.50
N TYR A 37 -6.27 -3.48 -12.69
CA TYR A 37 -7.64 -2.98 -12.84
C TYR A 37 -8.67 -3.92 -12.20
N ALA A 38 -8.62 -5.21 -12.51
CA ALA A 38 -9.55 -6.20 -11.98
C ALA A 38 -9.49 -6.32 -10.45
N GLU A 39 -8.28 -6.34 -9.89
CA GLU A 39 -8.08 -6.40 -8.44
C GLU A 39 -8.56 -5.14 -7.73
N LEU A 40 -8.34 -3.96 -8.31
CA LEU A 40 -8.82 -2.70 -7.74
C LEU A 40 -10.35 -2.62 -7.76
N ILE A 41 -11.00 -3.05 -8.85
CA ILE A 41 -12.47 -3.14 -8.92
C ILE A 41 -13.00 -4.11 -7.86
N ARG A 42 -12.40 -5.30 -7.74
CA ARG A 42 -12.78 -6.30 -6.73
C ARG A 42 -12.65 -5.77 -5.30
N ARG A 43 -11.72 -4.84 -5.08
CA ARG A 43 -11.49 -4.16 -3.79
C ARG A 43 -12.37 -2.92 -3.58
N GLY A 44 -13.31 -2.65 -4.49
CA GLY A 44 -14.31 -1.59 -4.35
C GLY A 44 -13.86 -0.21 -4.85
N LEU A 45 -12.76 -0.10 -5.59
CA LEU A 45 -12.43 1.16 -6.25
C LEU A 45 -13.35 1.42 -7.43
N SER A 46 -13.69 2.70 -7.64
CA SER A 46 -14.44 3.08 -8.83
C SER A 46 -13.66 2.73 -10.12
N PRO A 47 -14.36 2.37 -11.22
CA PRO A 47 -13.71 2.07 -12.49
C PRO A 47 -12.79 3.16 -13.01
N GLN A 48 -13.11 4.42 -12.75
CA GLN A 48 -12.31 5.58 -13.15
C GLN A 48 -10.98 5.63 -12.38
N GLN A 49 -11.03 5.45 -11.05
CA GLN A 49 -9.84 5.40 -10.20
C GLN A 49 -8.98 4.18 -10.52
N ALA A 50 -9.59 3.00 -10.67
CA ALA A 50 -8.90 1.77 -11.02
C ALA A 50 -8.17 1.90 -12.38
N ARG A 51 -8.82 2.52 -13.38
CA ARG A 51 -8.22 2.75 -14.70
C ARG A 51 -7.04 3.73 -14.63
N ARG A 52 -7.13 4.77 -13.80
CA ARG A 52 -6.02 5.73 -13.57
C ARG A 52 -4.80 5.03 -12.96
N VAL A 53 -5.00 4.16 -11.98
CA VAL A 53 -3.91 3.39 -11.37
C VAL A 53 -3.34 2.37 -12.36
N ALA A 54 -4.19 1.65 -13.09
CA ALA A 54 -3.77 0.66 -14.09
C ALA A 54 -2.98 1.27 -15.26
N ARG A 55 -3.32 2.48 -15.70
CA ARG A 55 -2.55 3.21 -16.75
C ARG A 55 -1.14 3.59 -16.27
N ASN A 56 -0.99 3.90 -14.99
CA ASN A 56 0.29 4.24 -14.37
C ASN A 56 0.99 3.00 -13.76
N ALA A 57 0.62 1.81 -14.19
CA ALA A 57 1.15 0.54 -13.69
C ALA A 57 2.65 0.33 -13.94
N THR A 58 3.33 1.17 -14.73
CA THR A 58 4.79 1.12 -14.91
C THR A 58 5.56 1.89 -13.82
N ARG A 59 4.89 2.80 -13.10
CA ARG A 59 5.50 3.65 -12.06
C ARG A 59 5.10 3.17 -10.67
N TRP A 60 5.49 1.94 -10.31
CA TRP A 60 5.00 1.24 -9.10
C TRP A 60 5.15 2.06 -7.82
N TRP A 61 6.32 2.65 -7.61
CA TRP A 61 6.64 3.46 -6.42
C TRP A 61 5.84 4.76 -6.35
N ARG A 62 5.66 5.45 -7.48
CA ARG A 62 4.90 6.71 -7.49
C ARG A 62 3.40 6.47 -7.35
N ASN A 63 2.95 5.30 -7.80
CA ASN A 63 1.55 4.92 -7.82
C ASN A 63 1.11 4.27 -6.48
N SER A 64 2.03 3.75 -5.66
CA SER A 64 1.76 3.14 -4.34
C SER A 64 1.24 4.08 -3.25
N GLY A 65 1.03 5.37 -3.57
CA GLY A 65 0.40 6.36 -2.69
C GLY A 65 -1.03 6.75 -3.11
N MET A 66 -1.73 7.52 -2.26
CA MET A 66 -3.10 8.03 -2.47
C MET A 66 -4.15 6.94 -2.79
N LEU A 67 -4.33 6.60 -4.06
CA LEU A 67 -5.41 5.72 -4.53
C LEU A 67 -5.23 4.27 -4.05
N LEU A 68 -3.97 3.84 -3.89
CA LEU A 68 -3.68 2.53 -3.30
C LEU A 68 -3.85 2.48 -1.79
N ASN A 69 -3.87 3.62 -1.09
CA ASN A 69 -4.23 3.62 0.33
C ASN A 69 -5.71 3.30 0.51
N LEU A 70 -6.56 3.71 -0.44
CA LEU A 70 -7.97 3.35 -0.47
C LEU A 70 -8.18 1.87 -0.83
N ALA A 71 -7.44 1.36 -1.82
CA ALA A 71 -7.57 -0.04 -2.27
C ALA A 71 -6.88 -1.07 -1.35
N LEU A 72 -5.79 -0.66 -0.70
CA LEU A 72 -4.98 -1.42 0.23
C LEU A 72 -4.88 -0.61 1.55
N PRO A 73 -5.98 -0.59 2.33
CA PRO A 73 -5.99 0.09 3.62
C PRO A 73 -5.02 -0.58 4.60
N ASN A 74 -4.52 0.19 5.58
CA ASN A 74 -3.62 -0.33 6.60
C ASN A 74 -4.22 -1.56 7.32
N SER A 75 -5.54 -1.58 7.52
CA SER A 75 -6.28 -2.68 8.12
C SER A 75 -6.11 -4.02 7.41
N LEU A 76 -5.86 -4.02 6.10
CA LEU A 76 -5.59 -5.23 5.34
C LEU A 76 -4.22 -5.81 5.71
N PHE A 77 -3.21 -4.96 5.85
CA PHE A 77 -1.88 -5.37 6.28
C PHE A 77 -1.86 -5.80 7.75
N ASP A 78 -2.66 -5.14 8.60
CA ASP A 78 -2.82 -5.56 10.00
C ASP A 78 -3.42 -6.98 10.08
N LYS A 79 -4.44 -7.29 9.26
CA LYS A 79 -5.02 -8.64 9.16
C LYS A 79 -4.04 -9.68 8.61
N GLN A 80 -3.08 -9.27 7.79
CA GLN A 80 -2.01 -10.13 7.30
C GLN A 80 -0.87 -10.34 8.32
N GLY A 81 -0.99 -9.75 9.52
CA GLY A 81 -0.02 -9.93 10.60
C GLY A 81 1.19 -9.00 10.51
N VAL A 82 1.11 -7.90 9.73
CA VAL A 82 2.18 -6.90 9.72
C VAL A 82 2.22 -6.20 11.09
N PRO A 83 3.32 -6.32 11.85
CA PRO A 83 3.40 -5.74 13.19
C PRO A 83 3.46 -4.22 13.10
N ARG A 84 2.65 -3.54 13.91
CA ARG A 84 2.71 -2.08 14.07
C ARG A 84 3.90 -1.72 14.96
N LEU A 85 4.82 -0.91 14.44
CA LEU A 85 6.04 -0.53 15.16
C LEU A 85 5.85 0.65 16.13
N ALA A 86 4.84 1.49 15.90
CA ALA A 86 4.40 2.52 16.82
C ALA A 86 3.06 2.09 17.44
N THR A 87 2.99 2.07 18.78
CA THR A 87 1.77 1.83 19.55
C THR A 87 1.35 3.11 20.24
#